data_AF-A0A9E6RAN6-F1
#
_entry.id   AF-A0A9E6RAN6-F1
#
_cell.length_a   1.000
_cell.length_b   1.000
_cell.length_c   1.000
_cell.angle_alpha   90.00
_cell.angle_beta   90.00
_cell.angle_gamma   90.00
#
_symmetry.space_group_name_H-M   'P 1'
#
loop_
_entity.id
_entity.type
_entity.pdbx_description
1 polymer ?
#
loop_
_entity_poly.entity_id
_entity_poly.type
_entity_poly.pdbx_seq_one_letter_code
_entity_poly.pdbx_strand_id
1 'polypeptide(L)'
;MNEALILAFAALCFFLIAEGVLRRGAVYEYPFLAAAMMTAFILPQLPGLADNVFLPADGFAKTLAFSIVCLAAVPIGWRLSDRPLLSTPIPLDETRLLTAAATLSAIGAGFYVVISRLPPETVVSTALSGPTVIYLFFSKMLVFGFAIAALCAARRPSAVALAILACDAALYLDRIVVTGKRGEAFEFVLIIALAVWFQMRRALPRALVILTVLVGVIGLSSTEDYRNITRRGQTPGLEDIAKIDFIGNFETLLESGGTEFQNAVMRMDVVSRNQSFDYGLSHWNDLVMSYVPAQIVGDAFKRSLLVVTPGAVDRFYAANYGTTDTGMADAFGSFGYLGFVKFFAVAWLMRCIYRSAESGDASCQIIYMLSALPAMHVFSHHTNWIVTAWIQMAMFLGPALLYAGRRRRRAPVAGRAA
;
A
#
# COMPACT_ATOMS: atom_id res chain seq x y z
N MET A 1 21.80 14.88 -19.65
CA MET A 1 20.82 15.31 -18.61
C MET A 1 20.11 14.11 -17.99
N ASN A 2 19.52 13.22 -18.80
CA ASN A 2 18.81 12.03 -18.32
C ASN A 2 19.67 11.13 -17.41
N GLU A 3 20.90 10.81 -17.82
CA GLU A 3 21.84 10.02 -17.01
C GLU A 3 22.07 10.62 -15.62
N ALA A 4 22.29 11.94 -15.54
CA ALA A 4 22.51 12.63 -14.27
C ALA A 4 21.28 12.54 -13.35
N LEU A 5 20.06 12.62 -13.91
CA LEU A 5 18.82 12.43 -13.15
C LEU A 5 18.65 10.98 -12.68
N ILE A 6 18.98 9.99 -13.52
CA ILE A 6 18.95 8.57 -13.14
C ILE A 6 19.92 8.32 -11.98
N LEU A 7 21.14 8.82 -12.08
CA LEU A 7 22.14 8.70 -11.01
C LEU A 7 21.68 9.38 -9.73
N ALA A 8 21.10 10.58 -9.81
CA ALA A 8 20.57 11.28 -8.64
C ALA A 8 19.41 10.51 -7.98
N PHE A 9 18.49 9.98 -8.77
CA PHE A 9 17.38 9.16 -8.28
C PHE A 9 17.87 7.86 -7.64
N ALA A 10 18.79 7.15 -8.30
CA ALA A 10 19.42 5.94 -7.78
C ALA A 10 20.16 6.22 -6.46
N ALA A 11 20.95 7.29 -6.41
CA ALA A 11 21.67 7.70 -5.20
C ALA A 11 20.72 7.98 -4.03
N LEU A 12 19.60 8.67 -4.27
CA LEU A 12 18.59 8.93 -3.25
C LEU A 12 17.92 7.64 -2.74
N CYS A 13 17.53 6.73 -3.66
CA CYS A 13 16.99 5.42 -3.33
C CYS A 13 17.96 4.61 -2.45
N PHE A 14 19.21 4.47 -2.89
CA PHE A 14 20.21 3.70 -2.17
C PHE A 14 20.62 4.36 -0.85
N PHE A 15 20.66 5.69 -0.77
CA PHE A 15 20.90 6.41 0.46
C PHE A 15 19.84 6.09 1.52
N LEU A 16 18.55 6.14 1.17
CA LEU A 16 17.45 5.84 2.10
C LEU A 16 17.40 4.35 2.49
N ILE A 17 17.68 3.45 1.56
CA ILE A 17 17.81 2.02 1.85
C ILE A 17 18.98 1.78 2.81
N ALA A 18 20.16 2.36 2.54
CA ALA A 18 21.33 2.23 3.38
C ALA A 18 21.08 2.79 4.79
N GLU A 19 20.48 3.98 4.91
CA GLU A 19 20.09 4.56 6.20
C GLU A 19 19.19 3.60 6.99
N GLY A 20 18.19 3.01 6.34
CA GLY A 20 17.27 2.05 6.96
C GLY A 20 17.93 0.74 7.39
N VAL A 21 18.86 0.20 6.60
CA VAL A 21 19.58 -1.05 6.93
C VAL A 21 20.61 -0.84 8.04
N LEU A 22 21.27 0.32 8.06
CA LEU A 22 22.32 0.62 9.04
C LEU A 22 21.72 0.84 10.44
N ARG A 23 20.56 1.49 10.54
CA ARG A 23 19.87 1.77 11.80
C ARG A 23 18.94 0.62 12.21
N ARG A 24 19.08 0.11 13.43
CA ARG A 24 18.23 -0.99 13.94
C ARG A 24 16.76 -0.56 13.97
N GLY A 25 15.90 -1.34 13.33
CA GLY A 25 14.46 -1.07 13.24
C GLY A 25 14.05 -0.07 12.16
N ALA A 26 15.00 0.65 11.57
CA ALA A 26 14.70 1.67 10.56
C ALA A 26 14.20 1.07 9.23
N VAL A 27 14.42 -0.23 9.00
CA VAL A 27 13.84 -1.01 7.90
C VAL A 27 12.30 -1.07 7.92
N TYR A 28 11.68 -0.71 9.04
CA TYR A 28 10.23 -0.63 9.19
C TYR A 28 9.71 0.81 9.10
N GLU A 29 10.60 1.80 9.06
CA GLU A 29 10.23 3.21 8.90
C GLU A 29 9.78 3.46 7.45
N TYR A 30 8.80 4.36 7.28
CA TYR A 30 8.23 4.64 5.98
C TYR A 30 9.24 5.10 4.91
N PRO A 31 10.28 5.91 5.21
CA PRO A 31 11.31 6.28 4.22
C PRO A 31 12.03 5.09 3.59
N PHE A 32 12.34 4.06 4.40
CA PHE A 32 12.95 2.83 3.88
C PHE A 32 11.97 2.09 2.96
N LEU A 33 10.72 1.93 3.40
CA LEU A 33 9.68 1.24 2.63
C LEU A 33 9.38 1.95 1.30
N ALA A 34 9.31 3.29 1.31
CA ALA A 34 9.15 4.11 0.12
C ALA A 34 10.33 3.94 -0.85
N ALA A 35 11.57 4.00 -0.35
CA ALA A 35 12.77 3.81 -1.17
C ALA A 35 12.87 2.38 -1.74
N ALA A 36 12.52 1.36 -0.96
CA ALA A 36 12.45 -0.02 -1.43
C ALA A 36 11.41 -0.20 -2.54
N MET A 37 10.22 0.39 -2.40
CA MET A 37 9.20 0.39 -3.45
C MET A 37 9.70 1.10 -4.71
N MET A 38 10.30 2.28 -4.60
CA MET A 38 10.82 3.02 -5.75
C MET A 38 11.99 2.29 -6.45
N THR A 39 12.84 1.63 -5.68
CA THR A 39 13.97 0.84 -6.19
C THR A 39 13.48 -0.41 -6.91
N ALA A 40 12.45 -1.08 -6.40
CA ALA A 40 11.95 -2.29 -7.01
C ALA A 40 11.01 -2.00 -8.18
N PHE A 41 10.23 -0.92 -8.10
CA PHE A 41 9.19 -0.62 -9.08
C PHE A 41 9.66 0.33 -10.19
N ILE A 42 10.31 1.46 -9.87
CA ILE A 42 10.63 2.51 -10.86
C ILE A 42 12.05 2.40 -11.39
N LEU A 43 13.05 2.23 -10.53
CA LEU A 43 14.46 2.32 -10.91
C LEU A 43 14.86 1.40 -12.08
N PRO A 44 14.42 0.13 -12.17
CA PRO A 44 14.80 -0.76 -13.27
C PRO A 44 14.19 -0.35 -14.61
N GLN A 45 13.13 0.46 -14.61
CA GLN A 45 12.46 0.91 -15.84
C GLN A 45 13.20 2.07 -16.52
N LEU A 46 14.07 2.77 -15.79
CA LEU A 46 14.63 4.05 -16.25
C LEU A 46 15.66 3.91 -17.39
N PRO A 47 16.60 2.94 -17.36
CA PRO A 47 17.63 2.85 -18.40
C PRO A 47 17.04 2.70 -19.80
N GLY A 48 16.13 1.75 -20.01
CA GLY A 48 15.50 1.52 -21.33
C GLY A 48 14.56 2.62 -21.81
N LEU A 49 14.16 3.55 -20.94
CA LEU A 49 13.35 4.71 -21.31
C LEU A 49 14.17 5.98 -21.55
N ALA A 50 15.44 6.02 -21.14
CA ALA A 50 16.24 7.24 -21.16
C ALA A 50 16.42 7.84 -22.56
N ASP A 51 16.53 6.98 -23.57
CA ASP A 51 16.77 7.33 -24.98
C ASP A 51 15.57 6.96 -25.89
N ASN A 52 14.40 6.72 -25.30
CA ASN A 52 13.23 6.30 -26.05
C ASN A 52 12.64 7.46 -26.87
N VAL A 53 12.75 7.36 -28.20
CA VAL A 53 12.32 8.37 -29.17
C VAL A 53 10.80 8.57 -29.21
N PHE A 54 10.02 7.61 -28.70
CA PHE A 54 8.56 7.71 -28.65
C PHE A 54 8.04 8.50 -27.45
N LEU A 55 8.92 8.91 -26.52
CA LEU A 55 8.54 9.76 -25.40
C LEU A 55 8.48 11.24 -25.83
N PRO A 56 7.56 12.04 -25.25
CA PRO A 56 7.51 13.48 -25.46
C PRO A 56 8.85 14.14 -25.12
N ALA A 57 9.20 15.19 -25.86
CA ALA A 57 10.42 15.96 -25.63
C ALA A 57 10.47 16.47 -24.17
N ASP A 58 11.59 16.20 -23.49
CA ASP A 58 11.82 16.46 -22.07
C ASP A 58 10.86 15.78 -21.09
N GLY A 59 9.90 14.96 -21.56
CA GLY A 59 8.91 14.29 -20.72
C GLY A 59 9.57 13.36 -19.69
N PHE A 60 10.53 12.55 -20.14
CA PHE A 60 11.32 11.69 -19.26
C PHE A 60 12.01 12.49 -18.13
N ALA A 61 12.74 13.54 -18.50
CA ALA A 61 13.48 14.36 -17.56
C ALA A 61 12.57 15.06 -16.53
N LYS A 62 11.44 15.62 -16.99
CA LYS A 62 10.44 16.27 -16.13
C LYS A 62 9.85 15.29 -15.12
N THR A 63 9.43 14.10 -15.59
CA THR A 63 8.83 13.07 -14.73
C THR A 63 9.85 12.51 -13.73
N LEU A 64 11.09 12.28 -14.15
CA LEU A 64 12.13 11.80 -13.26
C LEU A 64 12.55 12.85 -12.22
N ALA A 65 12.69 14.12 -12.64
CA ALA A 65 12.96 15.23 -11.71
C ALA A 65 11.85 15.35 -10.66
N PHE A 66 10.58 15.28 -11.07
CA PHE A 66 9.47 15.30 -10.13
C PHE A 66 9.45 14.07 -9.20
N SER A 67 9.76 12.88 -9.73
CA SER A 67 9.89 11.65 -8.92
C SER A 67 10.97 11.78 -7.83
N ILE A 68 12.10 12.42 -8.14
CA ILE A 68 13.16 12.74 -7.16
C ILE A 68 12.61 13.65 -6.06
N VAL A 69 11.91 14.73 -6.41
CA VAL A 69 11.31 15.66 -5.43
C VAL A 69 10.29 14.94 -4.54
N CYS A 70 9.42 14.11 -5.13
CA CYS A 70 8.44 13.30 -4.39
C CYS A 70 9.10 12.35 -3.38
N LEU A 71 10.16 11.63 -3.79
CA LEU A 71 10.90 10.75 -2.89
C LEU A 71 11.68 11.54 -1.83
N ALA A 72 12.28 12.68 -2.18
CA ALA A 72 13.00 13.54 -1.24
C ALA A 72 12.08 14.18 -0.20
N ALA A 73 10.82 14.41 -0.52
CA ALA A 73 9.82 14.92 0.41
C ALA A 73 9.52 13.93 1.57
N VAL A 74 9.70 12.62 1.35
CA VAL A 74 9.44 11.58 2.36
C VAL A 74 10.33 11.69 3.60
N PRO A 75 11.68 11.65 3.51
CA PRO A 75 12.52 11.79 4.69
C PRO A 75 12.35 13.15 5.38
N ILE A 76 12.00 14.22 4.64
CA ILE A 76 11.72 15.54 5.22
C ILE A 76 10.43 15.46 6.06
N GLY A 77 9.32 14.96 5.50
CA GLY A 77 8.06 14.80 6.24
C GLY A 77 8.19 13.86 7.44
N TRP A 78 8.94 12.77 7.28
CA TRP A 78 9.22 11.83 8.36
C TRP A 78 10.03 12.44 9.50
N ARG A 79 11.05 13.26 9.21
CA ARG A 79 11.91 13.86 10.23
C ARG A 79 11.27 15.07 10.92
N LEU A 80 10.48 15.86 10.20
CA LEU A 80 9.78 17.03 10.78
C LEU A 80 8.61 16.65 11.70
N SER A 81 8.14 15.41 11.62
CA SER A 81 7.13 14.90 12.55
C SER A 81 7.79 14.43 13.84
N ASP A 82 7.69 15.28 14.87
CA ASP A 82 8.19 14.95 16.21
C ASP A 82 7.12 14.47 17.20
N ARG A 83 5.85 14.66 16.87
CA ARG A 83 4.74 14.44 17.81
C ARG A 83 4.10 13.08 17.55
N PRO A 84 3.86 12.27 18.61
CA PRO A 84 3.01 11.10 18.44
C PRO A 84 1.57 11.56 18.13
N LEU A 85 0.87 10.79 17.31
CA LEU A 85 -0.57 10.96 17.08
C LEU A 85 -1.36 10.91 18.39
N LEU A 86 -1.00 9.98 19.28
CA LEU A 86 -1.58 9.85 20.61
C LEU A 86 -0.51 10.07 21.68
N SER A 87 -0.72 11.07 22.54
CA SER A 87 0.22 11.40 23.62
C SER A 87 0.22 10.37 24.75
N THR A 88 -0.83 9.54 24.85
CA THR A 88 -0.94 8.53 25.90
C THR A 88 -1.64 7.31 25.34
N PRO A 89 -1.06 6.10 25.49
CA PRO A 89 -1.64 4.89 24.95
C PRO A 89 -3.09 4.66 25.40
N ILE A 90 -3.91 4.14 24.49
CA ILE A 90 -5.26 3.69 24.75
C ILE A 90 -5.16 2.28 25.35
N PRO A 91 -5.63 2.06 26.59
CA PRO A 91 -5.60 0.73 27.18
C PRO A 91 -6.64 -0.15 26.48
N LEU A 92 -6.16 -1.15 25.73
CA LEU A 92 -6.99 -2.18 25.11
C LEU A 92 -7.02 -3.44 25.98
N ASP A 93 -8.20 -4.06 26.04
CA ASP A 93 -8.41 -5.38 26.61
C ASP A 93 -8.08 -6.47 25.58
N GLU A 94 -7.08 -7.30 25.89
CA GLU A 94 -6.60 -8.34 24.95
C GLU A 94 -7.65 -9.39 24.63
N THR A 95 -8.49 -9.79 25.59
CA THR A 95 -9.55 -10.77 25.37
C THR A 95 -10.60 -10.23 24.41
N ARG A 96 -11.06 -9.00 24.63
CA ARG A 96 -12.00 -8.32 23.72
C ARG A 96 -11.40 -8.09 22.35
N LEU A 97 -10.11 -7.76 22.30
CA LEU A 97 -9.38 -7.56 21.05
C LEU A 97 -9.28 -8.87 20.24
N LEU A 98 -9.04 -10.01 20.89
CA LEU A 98 -9.08 -11.34 20.26
C LEU A 98 -10.50 -11.75 19.82
N THR A 99 -11.55 -11.42 20.58
CA THR A 99 -12.94 -11.64 20.15
C THR A 99 -13.26 -10.82 18.91
N ALA A 100 -12.81 -9.56 18.86
CA ALA A 100 -12.97 -8.71 17.69
C ALA A 100 -12.19 -9.27 16.50
N ALA A 101 -10.94 -9.74 16.71
CA ALA A 101 -10.15 -10.40 15.67
C ALA A 101 -10.91 -11.61 15.10
N ALA A 102 -11.34 -12.55 15.94
CA ALA A 102 -12.09 -13.74 15.51
C ALA A 102 -13.35 -13.38 14.72
N THR A 103 -14.05 -12.30 15.11
CA THR A 103 -15.26 -11.84 14.43
C THR A 103 -14.94 -11.26 13.04
N LEU A 104 -13.93 -10.39 12.96
CA LEU A 104 -13.46 -9.81 11.69
C LEU A 104 -12.95 -10.90 10.74
N SER A 105 -12.17 -11.85 11.27
CA SER A 105 -11.67 -13.03 10.58
C SER A 105 -12.80 -13.90 10.03
N ALA A 106 -13.79 -14.25 10.87
CA ALA A 106 -14.91 -15.09 10.44
C ALA A 106 -15.76 -14.44 9.34
N ILE A 107 -16.05 -13.15 9.46
CA ILE A 107 -16.78 -12.41 8.42
C ILE A 107 -15.96 -12.35 7.13
N GLY A 108 -14.69 -11.96 7.23
CA GLY A 108 -13.79 -11.86 6.09
C GLY A 108 -13.61 -13.21 5.37
N ALA A 109 -13.43 -14.28 6.12
CA ALA A 109 -13.35 -15.66 5.61
C ALA A 109 -14.65 -16.08 4.91
N GLY A 110 -15.81 -15.78 5.51
CA GLY A 110 -17.11 -16.05 4.90
C GLY A 110 -17.25 -15.42 3.52
N PHE A 111 -16.94 -14.12 3.40
CA PHE A 111 -16.97 -13.44 2.10
C PHE A 111 -15.88 -13.92 1.15
N TYR A 112 -14.70 -14.29 1.63
CA TYR A 112 -13.65 -14.89 0.79
C TYR A 112 -14.10 -16.21 0.16
N VAL A 113 -14.76 -17.08 0.93
CA VAL A 113 -15.32 -18.35 0.43
C VAL A 113 -16.44 -18.12 -0.59
N VAL A 114 -17.23 -17.07 -0.43
CA VAL A 114 -18.24 -16.69 -1.43
C VAL A 114 -17.55 -16.27 -2.73
N ILE A 115 -16.48 -15.49 -2.66
CA ILE A 115 -15.73 -15.04 -3.85
C ILE A 115 -15.06 -16.21 -4.56
N SER A 116 -14.46 -17.16 -3.82
CA SER A 116 -13.76 -18.30 -4.41
C SER A 116 -14.69 -19.26 -5.15
N ARG A 117 -16.02 -19.16 -4.94
CA ARG A 117 -17.05 -19.91 -5.66
C ARG A 117 -17.60 -19.17 -6.88
N LEU A 118 -17.23 -17.91 -7.09
CA LEU A 118 -17.66 -17.16 -8.27
C LEU A 118 -16.92 -17.65 -9.52
N PRO A 119 -17.54 -17.59 -10.72
CA PRO A 119 -16.87 -17.94 -11.97
C PRO A 119 -15.58 -17.09 -12.14
N PRO A 120 -14.44 -17.69 -12.54
CA PRO A 120 -13.16 -16.99 -12.65
C PRO A 120 -13.22 -15.71 -13.50
N GLU A 121 -14.04 -15.72 -14.55
CA GLU A 121 -14.27 -14.58 -15.46
C GLU A 121 -14.83 -13.34 -14.74
N THR A 122 -15.58 -13.54 -13.65
CA THR A 122 -16.16 -12.44 -12.85
C THR A 122 -15.21 -11.87 -11.79
N VAL A 123 -14.14 -12.58 -11.44
CA VAL A 123 -13.16 -12.20 -10.40
C VAL A 123 -11.90 -11.58 -11.01
N VAL A 124 -11.59 -11.89 -12.27
CA VAL A 124 -10.37 -11.48 -12.97
C VAL A 124 -10.53 -10.19 -13.80
N SER A 125 -11.76 -9.69 -13.97
CA SER A 125 -12.02 -8.46 -14.73
C SER A 125 -11.45 -7.21 -14.03
N THR A 126 -10.92 -6.28 -14.82
CA THR A 126 -10.23 -5.06 -14.35
C THR A 126 -11.17 -4.00 -13.78
N ALA A 127 -12.46 -4.05 -14.13
CA ALA A 127 -13.51 -3.19 -13.59
C ALA A 127 -14.59 -4.05 -12.94
N LEU A 128 -14.32 -4.48 -11.71
CA LEU A 128 -15.28 -5.21 -10.90
C LEU A 128 -16.47 -4.29 -10.58
N SER A 129 -17.68 -4.75 -10.87
CA SER A 129 -18.90 -4.03 -10.55
C SER A 129 -19.93 -4.96 -9.91
N GLY A 130 -20.94 -4.38 -9.27
CA GLY A 130 -22.03 -5.14 -8.65
C GLY A 130 -21.62 -5.89 -7.37
N PRO A 131 -22.24 -7.06 -7.08
CA PRO A 131 -22.07 -7.78 -5.83
C PRO A 131 -20.63 -8.22 -5.52
N THR A 132 -19.82 -8.49 -6.54
CA THR A 132 -18.41 -8.91 -6.36
C THR A 132 -17.59 -7.85 -5.62
N VAL A 133 -17.85 -6.57 -5.84
CA VAL A 133 -17.18 -5.45 -5.14
C VAL A 133 -17.53 -5.48 -3.65
N ILE A 134 -18.80 -5.75 -3.31
CA ILE A 134 -19.27 -5.86 -1.93
C ILE A 134 -18.55 -7.00 -1.23
N TYR A 135 -18.46 -8.17 -1.89
CA TYR A 135 -17.77 -9.32 -1.30
C TYR A 135 -16.28 -9.04 -1.09
N LEU A 136 -15.60 -8.44 -2.06
CA LEU A 136 -14.19 -8.06 -1.92
C LEU A 136 -13.97 -7.02 -0.81
N PHE A 137 -14.90 -6.09 -0.66
CA PHE A 137 -14.87 -5.07 0.37
C PHE A 137 -14.93 -5.68 1.78
N PHE A 138 -15.84 -6.63 2.01
CA PHE A 138 -15.94 -7.33 3.30
C PHE A 138 -14.87 -8.41 3.49
N SER A 139 -14.35 -9.03 2.42
CA SER A 139 -13.27 -10.02 2.55
C SER A 139 -11.97 -9.41 3.12
N LYS A 140 -11.78 -8.09 2.99
CA LYS A 140 -10.65 -7.38 3.62
C LYS A 140 -10.70 -7.39 5.14
N MET A 141 -11.84 -7.70 5.77
CA MET A 141 -11.93 -7.86 7.24
C MET A 141 -11.01 -8.99 7.75
N LEU A 142 -10.72 -9.98 6.91
CA LEU A 142 -9.74 -11.04 7.22
C LEU A 142 -8.37 -10.45 7.56
N VAL A 143 -7.93 -9.44 6.81
CA VAL A 143 -6.61 -8.79 7.01
C VAL A 143 -6.56 -8.06 8.35
N PHE A 144 -7.66 -7.43 8.75
CA PHE A 144 -7.76 -6.77 10.06
C PHE A 144 -7.74 -7.77 11.22
N GLY A 145 -8.48 -8.88 11.10
CA GLY A 145 -8.43 -9.98 12.06
C GLY A 145 -7.02 -10.55 12.19
N PHE A 146 -6.37 -10.83 11.06
CA PHE A 146 -5.00 -11.32 10.98
C PHE A 146 -4.00 -10.37 11.67
N ALA A 147 -4.06 -9.06 11.37
CA ALA A 147 -3.15 -8.07 11.96
C ALA A 147 -3.29 -7.99 13.49
N ILE A 148 -4.53 -8.04 14.00
CA ILE A 148 -4.79 -8.05 15.44
C ILE A 148 -4.24 -9.34 16.08
N ALA A 149 -4.57 -10.50 15.50
CA ALA A 149 -4.13 -11.80 16.01
C ALA A 149 -2.59 -11.91 16.00
N ALA A 150 -1.93 -11.44 14.95
CA ALA A 150 -0.47 -11.39 14.85
C ALA A 150 0.15 -10.54 15.95
N LEU A 151 -0.41 -9.36 16.22
CA LEU A 151 0.08 -8.48 17.29
C LEU A 151 -0.11 -9.12 18.68
N CYS A 152 -1.27 -9.69 18.96
CA CYS A 152 -1.54 -10.39 20.23
C CYS A 152 -0.62 -11.61 20.41
N ALA A 153 -0.46 -12.44 19.38
CA ALA A 153 0.40 -13.62 19.41
C ALA A 153 1.88 -13.23 19.63
N ALA A 154 2.34 -12.14 19.02
CA ALA A 154 3.69 -11.63 19.20
C ALA A 154 3.93 -11.07 20.61
N ARG A 155 2.89 -10.52 21.26
CA ARG A 155 2.98 -10.01 22.64
C ARG A 155 2.98 -11.14 23.67
N ARG A 156 1.98 -12.02 23.58
CA ARG A 156 1.79 -13.16 24.48
C ARG A 156 1.12 -14.29 23.70
N PRO A 157 1.87 -15.32 23.28
CA PRO A 157 1.29 -16.42 22.52
C PRO A 157 0.26 -17.13 23.39
N SER A 158 -0.99 -17.16 22.92
CA SER A 158 -2.09 -17.92 23.50
C SER A 158 -2.66 -18.85 22.45
N ALA A 159 -3.21 -19.99 22.86
CA ALA A 159 -3.80 -20.95 21.93
C ALA A 159 -4.88 -20.30 21.04
N VAL A 160 -5.67 -19.38 21.61
CA VAL A 160 -6.70 -18.63 20.87
C VAL A 160 -6.07 -17.71 19.83
N ALA A 161 -5.08 -16.90 20.21
CA ALA A 161 -4.41 -16.01 19.26
C ALA A 161 -3.72 -16.77 18.13
N LEU A 162 -3.06 -17.90 18.45
CA LEU A 162 -2.39 -18.75 17.48
C LEU A 162 -3.39 -19.47 16.57
N ALA A 163 -4.54 -19.91 17.08
CA ALA A 163 -5.58 -20.54 16.28
C ALA A 163 -6.17 -19.56 15.26
N ILE A 164 -6.54 -18.34 15.70
CA ILE A 164 -7.03 -17.29 14.78
C ILE A 164 -5.95 -16.97 13.74
N LEU A 165 -4.71 -16.76 14.18
CA LEU A 165 -3.58 -16.45 13.29
C LEU A 165 -3.34 -17.55 12.26
N ALA A 166 -3.40 -18.82 12.65
CA ALA A 166 -3.18 -19.95 11.75
C ALA A 166 -4.32 -20.11 10.74
N CYS A 167 -5.58 -19.98 11.17
CA CYS A 167 -6.74 -20.02 10.28
C CYS A 167 -6.69 -18.86 9.27
N ASP A 168 -6.41 -17.65 9.73
CA ASP A 168 -6.30 -16.48 8.86
C ASP A 168 -5.12 -16.62 7.90
N ALA A 169 -3.97 -17.08 8.38
CA ALA A 169 -2.80 -17.30 7.54
C ALA A 169 -3.09 -18.30 6.40
N ALA A 170 -3.80 -19.40 6.68
CA ALA A 170 -4.16 -20.37 5.64
C ALA A 170 -5.00 -19.74 4.52
N LEU A 171 -6.03 -18.96 4.88
CA LEU A 171 -6.90 -18.30 3.90
C LEU A 171 -6.20 -17.14 3.18
N TYR A 172 -5.34 -16.41 3.88
CA TYR A 172 -4.61 -15.29 3.30
C TYR A 172 -3.53 -15.79 2.32
N LEU A 173 -2.83 -16.88 2.66
CA LEU A 173 -1.88 -17.53 1.75
C LEU A 173 -2.57 -18.12 0.52
N ASP A 174 -3.72 -18.77 0.69
CA ASP A 174 -4.55 -19.23 -0.44
C ASP A 174 -4.91 -18.07 -1.37
N ARG A 175 -5.38 -16.96 -0.79
CA ARG A 175 -5.70 -15.73 -1.55
C ARG A 175 -4.49 -15.17 -2.30
N ILE A 176 -3.31 -15.17 -1.68
CA ILE A 176 -2.07 -14.70 -2.31
C ILE A 176 -1.73 -15.54 -3.54
N VAL A 177 -1.81 -16.87 -3.43
CA VAL A 177 -1.48 -17.81 -4.50
C VAL A 177 -2.52 -17.71 -5.63
N VAL A 178 -3.81 -17.72 -5.30
CA VAL A 178 -4.90 -17.72 -6.29
C VAL A 178 -4.98 -16.39 -7.05
N THR A 179 -4.86 -15.26 -6.35
CA THR A 179 -4.99 -13.94 -7.01
C THR A 179 -3.70 -13.47 -7.66
N GLY A 180 -2.56 -14.06 -7.30
CA GLY A 180 -1.23 -13.62 -7.73
C GLY A 180 -0.90 -12.16 -7.38
N LYS A 181 -1.58 -11.61 -6.37
CA LYS A 181 -1.39 -10.21 -5.94
C LYS A 181 -0.18 -10.12 -5.01
N ARG A 182 0.97 -9.81 -5.60
CA ARG A 182 2.24 -9.52 -4.90
C ARG A 182 2.13 -8.53 -3.74
N GLY A 183 1.25 -7.53 -3.85
CA GLY A 183 0.99 -6.58 -2.76
C GLY A 183 0.50 -7.29 -1.50
N GLU A 184 -0.40 -8.26 -1.63
CA GLU A 184 -0.96 -9.00 -0.50
C GLU A 184 0.07 -9.93 0.16
N ALA A 185 0.98 -10.51 -0.64
CA ALA A 185 2.10 -11.29 -0.10
C ALA A 185 3.04 -10.42 0.76
N PHE A 186 3.35 -9.22 0.26
CA PHE A 186 4.17 -8.27 1.00
C PHE A 186 3.44 -7.75 2.25
N GLU A 187 2.13 -7.49 2.17
CA GLU A 187 1.27 -7.11 3.30
C GLU A 187 1.37 -8.14 4.43
N PHE A 188 1.20 -9.41 4.08
CA PHE A 188 1.24 -10.54 5.01
C PHE A 188 2.58 -10.61 5.75
N VAL A 189 3.69 -10.59 5.02
CA VAL A 189 5.05 -10.64 5.61
C VAL A 189 5.31 -9.41 6.47
N LEU A 190 4.91 -8.22 6.00
CA LEU A 190 5.15 -6.97 6.71
C LEU A 190 4.34 -6.88 8.01
N ILE A 191 3.09 -7.34 8.03
CA ILE A 191 2.27 -7.45 9.24
C ILE A 191 2.97 -8.31 10.29
N ILE A 192 3.46 -9.50 9.92
CA ILE A 192 4.18 -10.38 10.85
C ILE A 192 5.46 -9.71 11.35
N ALA A 193 6.26 -9.15 10.44
CA ALA A 193 7.53 -8.52 10.79
C ALA A 193 7.35 -7.31 11.71
N LEU A 194 6.33 -6.49 11.46
CA LEU A 194 5.98 -5.34 12.30
C LEU A 194 5.40 -5.76 13.65
N ALA A 195 4.58 -6.81 13.72
CA ALA A 195 4.08 -7.35 14.99
C ALA A 195 5.24 -7.80 15.89
N VAL A 196 6.20 -8.54 15.33
CA VAL A 196 7.42 -8.96 16.02
C VAL A 196 8.29 -7.76 16.40
N TRP A 197 8.43 -6.77 15.52
CA TRP A 197 9.17 -5.55 15.82
C TRP A 197 8.57 -4.77 17.00
N PHE A 198 7.26 -4.49 16.95
CA PHE A 198 6.60 -3.68 17.97
C PHE A 198 6.53 -4.37 19.33
N GLN A 199 6.31 -5.69 19.37
CA GLN A 199 6.18 -6.43 20.63
C GLN A 199 7.51 -6.95 21.18
N MET A 200 8.42 -7.40 20.32
CA MET A 200 9.66 -8.06 20.73
C MET A 200 10.92 -7.23 20.48
N ARG A 201 10.83 -6.11 19.74
CA ARG A 201 11.99 -5.27 19.33
C ARG A 201 13.09 -6.06 18.60
N ARG A 202 12.67 -7.14 17.94
CA ARG A 202 13.52 -7.98 17.08
C ARG A 202 13.39 -7.47 15.66
N ALA A 203 14.46 -6.88 15.15
CA ALA A 203 14.54 -6.47 13.75
C ALA A 203 14.97 -7.66 12.89
N LEU A 204 14.52 -7.68 11.62
CA LEU A 204 15.02 -8.64 10.64
C LEU A 204 16.54 -8.49 10.46
N PRO A 205 17.27 -9.60 10.24
CA PRO A 205 18.68 -9.55 9.88
C PRO A 205 18.90 -8.69 8.62
N ARG A 206 19.94 -7.85 8.63
CA ARG A 206 20.26 -6.95 7.51
C ARG A 206 20.39 -7.69 6.16
N ALA A 207 21.05 -8.85 6.19
CA ALA A 207 21.21 -9.69 5.00
C ALA A 207 19.87 -10.15 4.43
N LEU A 208 18.90 -10.51 5.29
CA LEU A 208 17.57 -10.91 4.85
C LEU A 208 16.82 -9.72 4.23
N VAL A 209 16.93 -8.52 4.83
CA VAL A 209 16.30 -7.31 4.27
C VAL A 209 16.87 -6.98 2.89
N ILE A 210 18.20 -7.00 2.73
CA ILE A 210 18.85 -6.76 1.43
C ILE A 210 18.38 -7.80 0.42
N LEU A 211 18.38 -9.09 0.80
CA LEU A 211 17.90 -10.17 -0.05
C LEU A 211 16.44 -9.94 -0.47
N THR A 212 15.56 -9.53 0.45
CA THR A 212 14.16 -9.22 0.13
C THR A 212 14.03 -8.08 -0.86
N VAL A 213 14.84 -7.02 -0.74
CA VAL A 213 14.83 -5.91 -1.71
C VAL A 213 15.29 -6.40 -3.09
N LEU A 214 16.37 -7.18 -3.16
CA LEU A 214 16.89 -7.73 -4.42
C LEU A 214 15.90 -8.68 -5.09
N VAL A 215 15.33 -9.61 -4.33
CA VAL A 215 14.28 -10.53 -4.81
C VAL A 215 13.03 -9.75 -5.21
N GLY A 216 12.70 -8.67 -4.50
CA GLY A 216 11.62 -7.76 -4.90
C GLY A 216 11.88 -7.13 -6.26
N VAL A 217 13.07 -6.54 -6.47
CA VAL A 217 13.44 -5.91 -7.76
C VAL A 217 13.28 -6.88 -8.93
N ILE A 218 13.80 -8.12 -8.79
CA ILE A 218 13.72 -9.14 -9.83
C ILE A 218 12.29 -9.70 -9.95
N GLY A 219 11.64 -10.03 -8.84
CA GLY A 219 10.32 -10.65 -8.85
C GLY A 219 9.21 -9.72 -9.36
N LEU A 220 9.38 -8.40 -9.26
CA LEU A 220 8.40 -7.44 -9.77
C LEU A 220 8.36 -7.39 -11.31
N SER A 221 9.41 -7.77 -12.03
CA SER A 221 9.39 -7.77 -13.51
C SER A 221 8.51 -8.90 -14.07
N SER A 222 8.46 -10.07 -13.42
CA SER A 222 7.74 -11.26 -13.91
C SER A 222 6.28 -11.39 -13.46
N THR A 223 5.64 -10.27 -13.10
CA THR A 223 4.27 -10.30 -12.57
C THR A 223 3.23 -10.66 -13.62
N GLU A 224 3.46 -10.30 -14.89
CA GLU A 224 2.54 -10.66 -15.98
C GLU A 224 2.53 -12.17 -16.22
N ASP A 225 3.70 -12.81 -16.27
CA ASP A 225 3.82 -14.26 -16.44
C ASP A 225 3.10 -15.03 -15.33
N TYR A 226 3.30 -14.61 -14.07
CA TYR A 226 2.62 -15.23 -12.93
C TYR A 226 1.09 -15.09 -13.03
N ARG A 227 0.60 -13.92 -13.46
CA ARG A 227 -0.83 -13.69 -13.66
C ARG A 227 -1.39 -14.51 -14.82
N ASN A 228 -0.62 -14.72 -15.88
CA ASN A 228 -1.03 -15.54 -17.01
C ASN A 228 -1.17 -17.02 -16.66
N ILE A 229 -0.34 -17.52 -15.74
CA ILE A 229 -0.46 -18.90 -15.21
C ILE A 229 -1.73 -19.03 -14.35
N THR A 230 -1.94 -18.14 -13.38
CA THR A 230 -3.10 -18.17 -12.46
C THR A 230 -4.44 -17.95 -13.18
N ARG A 231 -4.47 -17.16 -14.26
CA ARG A 231 -5.68 -16.90 -15.07
C ARG A 231 -6.27 -18.14 -15.74
N ARG A 232 -5.52 -19.24 -15.87
CA ARG A 232 -6.00 -20.51 -16.45
C ARG A 232 -6.90 -21.32 -15.50
N GLY A 233 -7.27 -20.77 -14.34
CA GLY A 233 -8.20 -21.38 -13.39
C GLY A 233 -7.59 -22.54 -12.59
N GLN A 234 -6.27 -22.70 -12.64
CA GLN A 234 -5.52 -23.71 -11.89
C GLN A 234 -4.63 -23.02 -10.86
N THR A 235 -4.58 -23.57 -9.64
CA THR A 235 -3.58 -23.16 -8.64
C THR A 235 -2.20 -23.44 -9.21
N PRO A 236 -1.31 -22.44 -9.36
CA PRO A 236 -0.02 -22.62 -10.00
C PRO A 236 0.81 -23.63 -9.20
N GLY A 237 1.28 -24.69 -9.88
CA GLY A 237 2.23 -25.62 -9.30
C GLY A 237 3.63 -25.01 -9.20
N LEU A 238 4.49 -25.57 -8.34
CA LEU A 238 5.91 -25.17 -8.25
C LEU A 238 6.63 -25.30 -9.60
N GLU A 239 6.26 -26.30 -10.40
CA GLU A 239 6.80 -26.52 -11.74
C GLU A 239 6.43 -25.40 -12.73
N ASP A 240 5.27 -24.78 -12.58
CA ASP A 240 4.85 -23.68 -13.46
C ASP A 240 5.55 -22.38 -13.09
N ILE A 241 5.76 -22.15 -11.78
CA ILE A 241 6.54 -21.00 -11.30
C ILE A 241 8.00 -21.13 -11.70
N ALA A 242 8.57 -22.34 -11.68
CA ALA A 242 9.95 -22.61 -12.08
C ALA A 242 10.21 -22.35 -13.58
N LYS A 243 9.16 -22.33 -14.42
CA LYS A 243 9.26 -22.00 -15.85
C LYS A 243 9.33 -20.49 -16.12
N ILE A 244 9.06 -19.64 -15.13
CA ILE A 244 9.13 -18.19 -15.29
C ILE A 244 10.59 -17.78 -15.40
N ASP A 245 10.94 -17.12 -16.51
CA ASP A 245 12.27 -16.55 -16.70
C ASP A 245 12.40 -15.21 -15.97
N PHE A 246 12.70 -15.26 -14.68
CA PHE A 246 12.81 -14.07 -13.84
C PHE A 246 13.94 -13.14 -14.27
N ILE A 247 15.07 -13.71 -14.72
CA ILE A 247 16.24 -12.93 -15.10
C ILE A 247 16.04 -12.31 -16.48
N GLY A 248 15.58 -13.09 -17.47
CA GLY A 248 15.30 -12.57 -18.81
C GLY A 248 14.22 -11.48 -18.80
N ASN A 249 13.19 -11.60 -17.96
CA ASN A 249 12.19 -10.55 -17.77
C ASN A 249 12.78 -9.27 -17.16
N PHE A 250 13.71 -9.41 -16.22
CA PHE A 250 14.40 -8.26 -15.62
C PHE A 250 15.36 -7.59 -16.61
N GLU A 251 16.11 -8.36 -17.39
CA GLU A 251 16.96 -7.85 -18.48
C GLU A 251 16.13 -7.12 -19.53
N THR A 252 15.01 -7.71 -19.96
CA THR A 252 14.06 -7.08 -20.87
C THR A 252 13.57 -5.74 -20.30
N LEU A 253 13.19 -5.69 -19.01
CA LEU A 253 12.75 -4.46 -18.36
C LEU A 253 13.84 -3.38 -18.34
N LEU A 254 15.11 -3.75 -18.13
CA LEU A 254 16.23 -2.82 -18.16
C LEU A 254 16.47 -2.27 -19.57
N GLU A 255 16.33 -3.11 -20.60
CA GLU A 255 16.59 -2.76 -22.00
C GLU A 255 15.44 -1.97 -22.65
N SER A 256 14.20 -2.44 -22.52
CA SER A 256 13.02 -1.82 -23.15
C SER A 256 12.38 -0.73 -22.31
N GLY A 257 12.70 -0.71 -21.00
CA GLY A 257 11.97 0.10 -20.05
C GLY A 257 10.62 -0.51 -19.68
N GLY A 258 9.95 0.10 -18.71
CA GLY A 258 8.66 -0.36 -18.21
C GLY A 258 7.50 0.55 -18.59
N THR A 259 6.33 -0.05 -18.77
CA THR A 259 5.11 0.65 -19.19
C THR A 259 4.60 1.61 -18.13
N GLU A 260 4.89 1.38 -16.85
CA GLU A 260 4.38 2.19 -15.75
C GLU A 260 5.03 3.57 -15.67
N PHE A 261 6.36 3.63 -15.81
CA PHE A 261 7.04 4.91 -15.88
C PHE A 261 6.75 5.62 -17.21
N GLN A 262 6.62 4.89 -18.32
CA GLN A 262 6.19 5.43 -19.60
C GLN A 262 4.79 6.08 -19.50
N ASN A 263 3.81 5.40 -18.89
CA ASN A 263 2.48 5.95 -18.62
C ASN A 263 2.58 7.25 -17.83
N ALA A 264 3.44 7.28 -16.81
CA ALA A 264 3.65 8.48 -16.00
C ALA A 264 4.20 9.65 -16.82
N VAL A 265 5.16 9.39 -17.71
CA VAL A 265 5.71 10.39 -18.64
C VAL A 265 4.61 10.94 -19.55
N MET A 266 3.85 10.06 -20.22
CA MET A 266 2.79 10.46 -21.15
C MET A 266 1.72 11.29 -20.44
N ARG A 267 1.27 10.84 -19.26
CA ARG A 267 0.22 11.54 -18.50
C ARG A 267 0.68 12.89 -17.96
N MET A 268 1.89 12.97 -17.42
CA MET A 268 2.44 14.24 -16.94
C MET A 268 2.62 15.24 -18.07
N ASP A 269 3.06 14.78 -19.25
CA ASP A 269 3.18 15.64 -20.43
C ASP A 269 1.83 16.21 -20.87
N VAL A 270 0.78 15.38 -20.97
CA VAL A 270 -0.58 15.83 -21.30
C VAL A 270 -1.10 16.86 -20.30
N VAL A 271 -0.99 16.58 -19.00
CA VAL A 271 -1.43 17.50 -17.95
C VAL A 271 -0.63 18.80 -18.01
N SER A 272 0.68 18.72 -18.24
CA SER A 272 1.55 19.89 -18.36
C SER A 272 1.21 20.73 -19.60
N ARG A 273 0.89 20.12 -20.74
CA ARG A 273 0.51 20.85 -21.96
C ARG A 273 -0.86 21.49 -21.84
N ASN A 274 -1.82 20.76 -21.29
CA ASN A 274 -3.22 21.20 -21.24
C ASN A 274 -3.54 22.02 -19.98
N GLN A 275 -2.61 22.09 -19.01
CA GLN A 275 -2.83 22.70 -17.69
C GLN A 275 -4.09 22.13 -17.00
N SER A 276 -4.38 20.86 -17.25
CA SER A 276 -5.63 20.20 -16.88
C SER A 276 -5.54 19.59 -15.48
N PHE A 277 -5.21 20.41 -14.48
CA PHE A 277 -5.10 19.98 -13.10
C PHE A 277 -6.47 19.73 -12.48
N ASP A 278 -6.62 18.62 -11.76
CA ASP A 278 -7.90 18.22 -11.15
C ASP A 278 -8.05 18.63 -9.67
N TYR A 279 -7.00 19.16 -9.04
CA TYR A 279 -6.97 19.57 -7.63
C TYR A 279 -7.47 18.50 -6.63
N GLY A 280 -7.38 17.21 -7.00
CA GLY A 280 -7.85 16.08 -6.18
C GLY A 280 -9.33 15.73 -6.36
N LEU A 281 -10.03 16.34 -7.32
CA LEU A 281 -11.44 16.02 -7.60
C LEU A 281 -11.62 14.57 -8.09
N SER A 282 -10.64 14.00 -8.79
CA SER A 282 -10.63 12.57 -9.13
C SER A 282 -10.65 11.69 -7.88
N HIS A 283 -9.91 12.07 -6.84
CA HIS A 283 -9.87 11.34 -5.58
C HIS A 283 -11.18 11.40 -4.83
N TRP A 284 -11.87 12.54 -4.87
CA TRP A 284 -13.22 12.67 -4.34
C TRP A 284 -14.18 11.73 -5.06
N ASN A 285 -14.14 11.71 -6.39
CA ASN A 285 -14.98 10.81 -7.18
C ASN A 285 -14.70 9.33 -6.85
N ASP A 286 -13.44 8.94 -6.69
CA ASP A 286 -13.07 7.57 -6.29
C ASP A 286 -13.66 7.20 -4.93
N LEU A 287 -13.64 8.12 -3.96
CA LEU A 287 -14.23 7.92 -2.64
C LEU A 287 -15.75 7.77 -2.73
N VAL A 288 -16.43 8.63 -3.48
CA VAL A 288 -17.88 8.52 -3.71
C VAL A 288 -18.20 7.19 -4.39
N MET A 289 -17.44 6.81 -5.41
CA MET A 289 -17.65 5.57 -6.14
C MET A 289 -17.44 4.34 -5.26
N SER A 290 -16.47 4.37 -4.34
CA SER A 290 -16.11 3.26 -3.46
C SER A 290 -17.01 3.13 -2.23
N TYR A 291 -17.43 4.26 -1.63
CA TYR A 291 -18.07 4.26 -0.30
C TYR A 291 -19.51 4.72 -0.27
N VAL A 292 -20.03 5.36 -1.31
CA VAL A 292 -21.45 5.73 -1.38
C VAL A 292 -22.22 4.64 -2.13
N PRO A 293 -23.00 3.78 -1.45
CA PRO A 293 -23.70 2.68 -2.09
C PRO A 293 -24.95 3.18 -2.82
N ALA A 294 -24.94 3.13 -4.15
CA ALA A 294 -26.08 3.53 -4.99
C ALA A 294 -27.36 2.76 -4.65
N GLN A 295 -27.23 1.55 -4.10
CA GLN A 295 -28.33 0.70 -3.68
C GLN A 295 -29.11 1.26 -2.47
N ILE A 296 -28.47 2.08 -1.62
CA ILE A 296 -29.10 2.65 -0.43
C ILE A 296 -29.59 4.07 -0.71
N VAL A 297 -28.75 4.90 -1.34
CA VAL A 297 -29.03 6.33 -1.53
C VAL A 297 -29.64 6.67 -2.90
N GLY A 298 -29.66 5.70 -3.83
CA GLY A 298 -30.08 5.88 -5.21
C GLY A 298 -28.94 6.33 -6.14
N ASP A 299 -28.99 5.89 -7.40
CA ASP A 299 -28.01 6.23 -8.43
C ASP A 299 -27.98 7.74 -8.72
N ALA A 300 -29.14 8.40 -8.74
CA ALA A 300 -29.24 9.84 -8.97
C ALA A 300 -28.48 10.66 -7.90
N PHE A 301 -28.61 10.29 -6.61
CA PHE A 301 -27.89 10.95 -5.53
C PHE A 301 -26.39 10.66 -5.59
N LYS A 302 -26.00 9.41 -5.86
CA LYS A 302 -24.58 9.07 -6.01
C LYS A 302 -23.93 9.89 -7.13
N ARG A 303 -24.59 10.00 -8.28
CA ARG A 303 -24.10 10.78 -9.42
C ARG A 303 -24.07 12.27 -9.15
N SER A 304 -24.98 12.82 -8.34
CA SER A 304 -24.96 14.25 -7.98
C SER A 304 -23.78 14.63 -7.08
N LEU A 305 -23.13 13.65 -6.43
CA LEU A 305 -21.90 13.86 -5.68
C LEU A 305 -20.64 13.84 -6.56
N LEU A 306 -20.72 13.33 -7.79
CA LEU A 306 -19.58 13.24 -8.70
C LEU A 306 -19.32 14.59 -9.36
N VAL A 307 -18.05 14.97 -9.42
CA VAL A 307 -17.60 16.22 -10.05
C VAL A 307 -16.99 15.89 -11.42
N VAL A 308 -17.34 16.68 -12.44
CA VAL A 308 -16.70 16.53 -13.76
C VAL A 308 -15.22 16.89 -13.63
N THR A 309 -14.35 15.96 -14.01
CA THR A 309 -12.90 16.15 -13.98
C THR A 309 -12.38 16.40 -15.39
N PRO A 310 -11.32 17.21 -15.55
CA PRO A 310 -10.63 17.35 -16.82
C PRO A 310 -10.12 15.96 -17.28
N GLY A 311 -10.37 15.61 -18.54
CA GLY A 311 -9.83 14.38 -19.10
C GLY A 311 -8.31 14.44 -19.16
N ALA A 312 -7.63 13.51 -18.48
CA ALA A 312 -6.16 13.41 -18.45
C ALA A 312 -5.61 12.37 -19.45
N VAL A 313 -6.43 11.95 -20.43
CA VAL A 313 -6.08 10.89 -21.39
C VAL A 313 -5.70 11.53 -22.73
N ASP A 314 -4.50 11.25 -23.23
CA ASP A 314 -4.12 11.64 -24.58
C ASP A 314 -4.95 10.85 -25.60
N ARG A 315 -5.45 11.51 -26.65
CA ARG A 315 -6.13 10.81 -27.76
C ARG A 315 -5.18 9.88 -28.52
N PHE A 316 -3.88 10.10 -28.43
CA PHE A 316 -2.85 9.36 -29.16
C PHE A 316 -2.12 8.32 -28.30
N TYR A 317 -2.52 8.14 -27.03
CA TYR A 317 -1.91 7.15 -26.15
C TYR A 317 -2.98 6.39 -25.35
N ALA A 318 -3.11 5.10 -25.63
CA ALA A 318 -3.86 4.16 -24.81
C ALA A 318 -2.88 3.42 -23.90
N ALA A 319 -3.04 3.57 -22.59
CA ALA A 319 -2.25 2.81 -21.62
C ALA A 319 -2.46 1.30 -21.85
N ASN A 320 -1.38 0.53 -21.75
CA ASN A 320 -1.44 -0.92 -21.95
C ASN A 320 -2.37 -1.57 -20.92
N TYR A 321 -3.11 -2.60 -21.33
CA TYR A 321 -4.02 -3.28 -20.41
C TYR A 321 -3.27 -3.87 -19.22
N GLY A 322 -3.73 -3.55 -18.00
CA GLY A 322 -3.13 -4.07 -16.76
C GLY A 322 -2.01 -3.22 -16.17
N THR A 323 -1.67 -2.09 -16.80
CA THR A 323 -0.76 -1.09 -16.24
C THR A 323 -1.48 -0.15 -15.26
N THR A 324 -0.72 0.49 -14.40
CA THR A 324 -1.17 1.35 -13.31
C THR A 324 -0.74 2.80 -13.50
N ASP A 325 -1.61 3.72 -13.13
CA ASP A 325 -1.21 5.12 -13.01
C ASP A 325 -0.35 5.29 -11.77
N THR A 326 0.89 5.73 -11.96
CA THR A 326 1.81 5.96 -10.83
C THR A 326 1.37 7.13 -9.97
N GLY A 327 1.83 7.12 -8.72
CA GLY A 327 1.53 8.18 -7.77
C GLY A 327 2.15 9.51 -8.14
N MET A 328 3.25 9.48 -8.90
CA MET A 328 3.86 10.69 -9.43
C MET A 328 2.95 11.35 -10.46
N ALA A 329 2.39 10.58 -11.40
CA ALA A 329 1.45 11.11 -12.38
C ALA A 329 0.15 11.60 -11.73
N ASP A 330 -0.33 10.89 -10.72
CA ASP A 330 -1.50 11.27 -9.91
C ASP A 330 -1.28 12.55 -9.09
N ALA A 331 -0.13 12.67 -8.41
CA ALA A 331 0.22 13.87 -7.65
C ALA A 331 0.41 15.10 -8.56
N PHE A 332 1.09 14.91 -9.69
CA PHE A 332 1.26 15.96 -10.69
C PHE A 332 -0.07 16.35 -11.34
N GLY A 333 -0.94 15.37 -11.63
CA GLY A 333 -2.29 15.56 -12.13
C GLY A 333 -3.14 16.47 -11.25
N SER A 334 -2.95 16.43 -9.93
CA SER A 334 -3.71 17.30 -9.02
C SER A 334 -3.12 18.69 -8.85
N PHE A 335 -1.80 18.83 -8.70
CA PHE A 335 -1.19 20.09 -8.25
C PHE A 335 0.11 20.47 -9.00
N GLY A 336 0.38 19.84 -10.14
CA GLY A 336 1.65 19.98 -10.86
C GLY A 336 2.83 19.64 -9.95
N TYR A 337 3.89 20.44 -10.02
CA TYR A 337 5.07 20.25 -9.18
C TYR A 337 4.78 20.41 -7.68
N LEU A 338 3.72 21.09 -7.24
CA LEU A 338 3.35 21.13 -5.81
C LEU A 338 2.74 19.81 -5.31
N GLY A 339 2.49 18.85 -6.21
CA GLY A 339 1.99 17.52 -5.87
C GLY A 339 2.88 16.74 -4.90
N PHE A 340 4.18 17.07 -4.80
CA PHE A 340 5.10 16.42 -3.85
C PHE A 340 4.61 16.54 -2.39
N VAL A 341 3.79 17.56 -2.07
CA VAL A 341 3.21 17.77 -0.74
C VAL A 341 2.37 16.58 -0.29
N LYS A 342 1.78 15.81 -1.20
CA LYS A 342 1.06 14.57 -0.85
C LYS A 342 1.99 13.54 -0.21
N PHE A 343 3.18 13.32 -0.78
CA PHE A 343 4.19 12.39 -0.26
C PHE A 343 4.75 12.87 1.08
N PHE A 344 4.99 14.19 1.20
CA PHE A 344 5.35 14.80 2.47
C PHE A 344 4.31 14.53 3.56
N ALA A 345 3.03 14.80 3.28
CA ALA A 345 1.93 14.66 4.23
C ALA A 345 1.75 13.19 4.67
N VAL A 346 1.84 12.24 3.73
CA VAL A 346 1.80 10.81 4.04
C VAL A 346 2.96 10.44 4.97
N ALA A 347 4.19 10.86 4.67
CA ALA A 347 5.34 10.56 5.51
C ALA A 347 5.22 11.16 6.91
N TRP A 348 4.73 12.39 7.00
CA TRP A 348 4.49 13.08 8.27
C TRP A 348 3.46 12.35 9.13
N LEU A 349 2.31 11.96 8.54
CA LEU A 349 1.26 11.21 9.23
C LEU A 349 1.73 9.82 9.66
N MET A 350 2.42 9.10 8.76
CA MET A 350 2.98 7.78 9.06
C MET A 350 3.97 7.84 10.23
N ARG A 351 4.78 8.91 10.34
CA ARG A 351 5.65 9.12 11.51
C ARG A 351 4.88 9.33 12.80
N CYS A 352 3.81 10.14 12.79
CA CYS A 352 2.97 10.38 13.96
C CYS A 352 2.37 9.06 14.49
N ILE A 353 1.87 8.22 13.58
CA ILE A 353 1.33 6.89 13.90
C ILE A 353 2.46 5.99 14.43
N TYR A 354 3.61 5.94 13.74
CA TYR A 354 4.76 5.12 14.12
C TYR A 354 5.28 5.47 15.51
N ARG A 355 5.43 6.75 15.85
CA ARG A 355 5.88 7.16 17.20
C ARG A 355 4.91 6.71 18.29
N SER A 356 3.61 6.80 18.03
CA SER A 356 2.59 6.31 18.96
C SER A 356 2.69 4.78 19.12
N ALA A 357 2.88 4.06 18.00
CA ALA A 357 3.09 2.62 18.00
C ALA A 357 4.36 2.21 18.77
N GLU A 358 5.45 2.95 18.61
CA GLU A 358 6.70 2.75 19.35
C GLU A 358 6.56 3.06 20.84
N SER A 359 5.67 3.98 21.23
CA SER A 359 5.36 4.24 22.64
C SER A 359 4.55 3.12 23.32
N GLY A 360 4.16 2.08 22.56
CA GLY A 360 3.41 0.93 23.06
C GLY A 360 1.89 1.02 22.86
N ASP A 361 1.39 1.99 22.09
CA ASP A 361 -0.03 2.07 21.76
C ASP A 361 -0.42 0.98 20.75
N ALA A 362 -1.19 -0.01 21.21
CA ALA A 362 -1.59 -1.16 20.39
C ALA A 362 -2.48 -0.77 19.21
N SER A 363 -3.34 0.26 19.35
CA SER A 363 -4.16 0.75 18.23
C SER A 363 -3.29 1.31 17.11
N CYS A 364 -2.32 2.16 17.44
CA CYS A 364 -1.37 2.71 16.47
C CYS A 364 -0.43 1.65 15.89
N GLN A 365 -0.08 0.60 16.64
CA GLN A 365 0.66 -0.54 16.08
C GLN A 365 -0.13 -1.23 14.97
N ILE A 366 -1.41 -1.56 15.22
CA ILE A 366 -2.31 -2.18 14.22
C ILE A 366 -2.52 -1.23 13.03
N ILE A 367 -2.79 0.05 13.28
CA ILE A 367 -3.00 1.05 12.21
C ILE A 367 -1.74 1.18 11.36
N TYR A 368 -0.54 1.25 11.96
CA TYR A 368 0.70 1.34 11.19
C TYR A 368 0.93 0.09 10.35
N MET A 369 0.73 -1.10 10.93
CA MET A 369 0.83 -2.38 10.23
C MET A 369 -0.04 -2.43 8.97
N LEU A 370 -1.29 -1.96 9.09
CA LEU A 370 -2.25 -1.93 7.99
C LEU A 370 -2.08 -0.74 7.04
N SER A 371 -1.37 0.31 7.46
CA SER A 371 -1.10 1.50 6.62
C SER A 371 0.18 1.36 5.81
N ALA A 372 1.12 0.50 6.21
CA ALA A 372 2.45 0.46 5.63
C ALA A 372 2.44 0.11 4.13
N LEU A 373 1.69 -0.91 3.71
CA LEU A 373 1.56 -1.24 2.29
C LEU A 373 0.79 -0.18 1.49
N PRO A 374 -0.41 0.28 1.89
CA PRO A 374 -1.09 1.38 1.21
C PRO A 374 -0.22 2.63 1.06
N ALA A 375 0.58 2.95 2.08
CA ALA A 375 1.53 4.07 2.02
C ALA A 375 2.64 3.85 0.98
N MET A 376 3.11 2.61 0.77
CA MET A 376 4.04 2.31 -0.33
C MET A 376 3.37 2.42 -1.69
N HIS A 377 2.09 2.02 -1.79
CA HIS A 377 1.32 2.12 -3.03
C HIS A 377 1.04 3.56 -3.47
N VAL A 378 1.22 4.56 -2.59
CA VAL A 378 1.21 5.98 -2.97
C VAL A 378 2.24 6.30 -4.05
N PHE A 379 3.27 5.45 -4.27
CA PHE A 379 4.21 5.60 -5.38
C PHE A 379 3.82 4.81 -6.63
N SER A 380 3.41 3.55 -6.47
CA SER A 380 3.14 2.64 -7.60
C SER A 380 1.74 2.81 -8.21
N HIS A 381 0.80 3.35 -7.44
CA HIS A 381 -0.60 3.52 -7.82
C HIS A 381 -1.05 4.94 -7.42
N HIS A 382 -2.32 5.15 -7.12
CA HIS A 382 -2.83 6.48 -6.75
C HIS A 382 -2.47 6.91 -5.33
N THR A 383 -2.26 8.21 -5.14
CA THR A 383 -1.93 8.78 -3.83
C THR A 383 -3.11 8.76 -2.85
N ASN A 384 -4.35 8.60 -3.32
CA ASN A 384 -5.54 8.48 -2.47
C ASN A 384 -5.72 7.08 -1.85
N TRP A 385 -4.99 6.06 -2.30
CA TRP A 385 -5.17 4.69 -1.81
C TRP A 385 -4.97 4.54 -0.30
N ILE A 386 -4.04 5.30 0.29
CA ILE A 386 -3.84 5.33 1.74
C ILE A 386 -5.06 5.93 2.47
N VAL A 387 -5.71 6.94 1.89
CA VAL A 387 -6.90 7.57 2.46
C VAL A 387 -8.08 6.60 2.42
N THR A 388 -8.27 5.92 1.29
CA THR A 388 -9.24 4.83 1.13
C THR A 388 -8.99 3.73 2.18
N ALA A 389 -7.74 3.29 2.35
CA ALA A 389 -7.39 2.32 3.39
C ALA A 389 -7.76 2.81 4.80
N TRP A 390 -7.51 4.09 5.13
CA TRP A 390 -7.88 4.66 6.43
C TRP A 390 -9.39 4.76 6.64
N ILE A 391 -10.17 5.10 5.62
CA ILE A 391 -11.64 5.09 5.70
C ILE A 391 -12.14 3.66 5.95
N GLN A 392 -11.57 2.67 5.24
CA GLN A 392 -11.91 1.27 5.45
C GLN A 392 -11.54 0.79 6.86
N MET A 393 -10.36 1.16 7.36
CA MET A 393 -9.97 0.91 8.75
C MET A 393 -10.92 1.58 9.74
N ALA A 394 -11.31 2.84 9.51
CA ALA A 394 -12.25 3.54 10.38
C ALA A 394 -13.60 2.81 10.48
N MET A 395 -14.11 2.25 9.38
CA MET A 395 -15.36 1.51 9.36
C MET A 395 -15.29 0.13 10.02
N PHE A 396 -14.19 -0.61 9.84
CA PHE A 396 -14.09 -2.00 10.32
C PHE A 396 -13.25 -2.15 11.59
N LEU A 397 -12.06 -1.58 11.59
CA LEU A 397 -11.15 -1.62 12.73
C LEU A 397 -11.60 -0.65 13.84
N GLY A 398 -12.18 0.51 13.49
CA GLY A 398 -12.65 1.50 14.45
C GLY A 398 -13.61 0.92 15.51
N PRO A 399 -14.74 0.29 15.12
CA PRO A 399 -15.65 -0.36 16.06
C PRO A 399 -14.98 -1.46 16.90
N ALA A 400 -14.07 -2.25 16.30
CA ALA A 400 -13.32 -3.29 17.00
C ALA A 400 -12.42 -2.72 18.10
N LEU A 401 -11.69 -1.64 17.81
CA LEU A 401 -10.84 -0.95 18.79
C LEU A 401 -11.67 -0.27 19.89
N LEU A 402 -12.82 0.33 19.54
CA LEU A 402 -13.74 0.91 20.53
C LEU A 402 -14.31 -0.14 21.48
N TYR A 403 -14.68 -1.31 20.96
CA TYR A 403 -15.13 -2.45 21.77
C TYR A 403 -14.05 -2.95 22.73
N ALA A 404 -12.81 -3.05 22.25
CA ALA A 404 -11.66 -3.47 23.04
C ALA A 404 -11.17 -2.40 24.03
N GLY A 405 -11.55 -1.14 23.86
CA GLY A 405 -11.14 -0.04 24.72
C GLY A 405 -11.62 -0.19 26.17
N ARG A 406 -10.70 -0.07 27.13
CA ARG A 406 -11.04 0.04 28.56
C ARG A 406 -11.28 1.50 28.92
N ARG A 407 -12.37 1.79 29.66
CA ARG A 407 -12.55 3.12 30.27
C ARG A 407 -11.38 3.34 31.23
N ARG A 408 -10.61 4.42 31.03
CA ARG A 408 -9.65 4.88 32.04
C ARG A 408 -10.44 5.10 33.33
N ARG A 409 -10.17 4.32 34.38
CA ARG A 409 -10.64 4.66 35.72
C ARG A 409 -10.06 6.04 36.02
N ARG A 410 -10.90 7.07 36.10
CA ARG A 410 -10.49 8.35 36.68
C ARG A 410 -9.95 8.00 38.06
N ALA A 411 -8.67 8.26 38.30
CA ALA A 411 -8.13 8.18 39.65
C ALA A 411 -9.02 9.08 40.54
N PRO A 412 -9.45 8.61 41.72
CA PRO A 412 -10.11 9.51 42.65
C PRO A 412 -9.12 10.65 42.92
N VAL A 413 -9.58 11.88 42.67
CA VAL A 413 -8.84 13.08 43.08
C VAL A 413 -8.62 12.91 44.58
N ALA A 414 -7.37 12.63 44.97
CA ALA A 414 -7.01 12.55 46.37
C ALA A 414 -7.44 13.88 47.00
N GLY A 415 -8.41 13.80 47.92
CA GLY A 415 -8.90 14.96 48.64
C GLY A 415 -7.73 15.69 49.25
N ARG A 416 -7.67 17.00 49.01
CA ARG A 416 -6.87 17.90 49.85
C ARG A 416 -7.39 17.71 51.28
N ALA A 417 -6.62 16.99 52.09
CA ALA A 417 -6.75 17.07 53.53
C ALA A 417 -6.40 18.50 53.96
N ALA A 418 -7.23 19.03 54.85
CA ALA A 418 -7.33 20.41 55.30
C ALA A 418 -6.03 20.99 55.86
#